data_AF-A0A1V9YG40-F1
#
_entry.id   AF-A0A1V9YG40-F1
#
_cell.length_a   1.000
_cell.length_b   1.000
_cell.length_c   1.000
_cell.angle_alpha   90.00
_cell.angle_beta   90.00
_cell.angle_gamma   90.00
#
_symmetry.space_group_name_H-M   'P 1'
#
loop_
_entity.id
_entity.type
_entity.pdbx_description
1 polymer ?
#
loop_
_entity_poly.entity_id
_entity_poly.type
_entity_poly.pdbx_seq_one_letter_code
_entity_poly.pdbx_strand_id
1 'polypeptide(L)'
;MATKADKQSTEHKKALGLRVVELRQDIIRLNAKKDLLVRMAKPRSLDMKGHALKTVHDYFRLFARGINLSVPFDHNKQIDFLHTVMDPDVISLFYDESAGLHGLIQKLRHDVRLFPNHVLKATSYQVVGDGAADCCIAKVASLLEYVLTDTVVRSLFQHVPDTDRLHLIGKTMHMSVFYTFYFGDNGKVTRLERFEDVVMGYRRVAPSLHETSRLLYYEAVRPPSPPERPDDT
;
A
#
# COMPACT_ATOMS: atom_id res chain seq x y z
N MET A 1 43.39 -62.35 -30.17
CA MET A 1 42.16 -62.00 -30.91
C MET A 1 41.22 -61.28 -29.95
N ALA A 2 41.08 -59.96 -30.04
CA ALA A 2 40.16 -59.21 -29.18
C ALA A 2 38.71 -59.50 -29.61
N THR A 3 37.92 -60.04 -28.70
CA THR A 3 36.54 -60.49 -28.91
C THR A 3 35.62 -59.31 -29.24
N LYS A 4 34.61 -59.55 -30.09
CA LYS A 4 33.61 -58.56 -30.56
C LYS A 4 33.00 -57.71 -29.42
N ALA A 5 32.90 -58.28 -28.22
CA ALA A 5 32.44 -57.63 -26.98
C ALA A 5 33.38 -56.52 -26.45
N ASP A 6 34.70 -56.67 -26.61
CA ASP A 6 35.68 -55.65 -26.16
C ASP A 6 35.63 -54.40 -27.03
N LYS A 7 35.43 -54.57 -28.34
CA LYS A 7 35.22 -53.44 -29.27
C LYS A 7 33.93 -52.68 -28.96
N GLN A 8 32.85 -53.40 -28.65
CA GLN A 8 31.56 -52.80 -28.33
C GLN A 8 31.61 -52.03 -26.99
N SER A 9 32.33 -52.56 -25.99
CA SER A 9 32.55 -51.90 -24.69
C SER A 9 33.40 -50.62 -24.82
N THR A 10 34.45 -50.66 -25.66
CA THR A 10 35.29 -49.48 -25.90
C THR A 10 34.56 -48.39 -26.68
N GLU A 11 33.76 -48.74 -27.70
CA GLU A 11 32.92 -47.79 -28.42
C GLU A 11 31.87 -47.14 -27.50
N HIS A 12 31.23 -47.94 -26.63
CA HIS A 12 30.24 -47.42 -25.69
C HIS A 12 30.86 -46.45 -24.66
N LYS A 13 32.04 -46.79 -24.12
CA LYS A 13 32.79 -45.88 -23.23
C LYS A 13 33.18 -44.57 -23.93
N LYS A 14 33.53 -44.64 -25.22
CA LYS A 14 33.91 -43.46 -26.01
C LYS A 14 32.69 -42.56 -26.28
N ALA A 15 31.54 -43.15 -26.60
CA ALA A 15 30.27 -42.44 -26.77
C ALA A 15 29.81 -41.76 -25.47
N LEU A 16 29.92 -42.46 -24.33
CA LEU A 16 29.66 -41.89 -23.00
C LEU A 16 30.62 -40.74 -22.67
N GLY A 17 31.91 -40.89 -22.98
CA GLY A 17 32.91 -39.83 -22.78
C GLY A 17 32.56 -38.56 -23.56
N LEU A 18 32.17 -38.69 -24.83
CA LEU A 18 31.71 -37.57 -25.65
C LEU A 18 30.46 -36.91 -25.07
N ARG A 19 29.48 -37.71 -24.63
CA ARG A 19 28.24 -37.21 -24.05
C ARG A 19 28.47 -36.45 -22.75
N VAL A 20 29.40 -36.90 -21.90
CA VAL A 20 29.79 -36.19 -20.68
C VAL A 20 30.45 -34.85 -21.00
N VAL A 21 31.25 -34.77 -22.07
CA VAL A 21 31.86 -33.52 -22.51
C VAL A 21 30.79 -32.53 -23.02
N GLU A 22 29.85 -33.00 -23.83
CA GLU A 22 28.71 -32.18 -24.30
C GLU A 22 27.90 -31.63 -23.12
N LEU A 23 27.51 -32.49 -22.18
CA LEU A 23 26.72 -32.07 -21.02
C LEU A 23 27.47 -31.06 -20.14
N ARG A 24 28.80 -31.19 -20.00
CA ARG A 24 29.61 -30.20 -19.28
C ARG A 24 29.63 -28.86 -20.00
N GLN A 25 29.72 -28.85 -21.33
CA GLN A 25 29.64 -27.62 -22.11
C GLN A 25 28.25 -26.97 -22.00
N ASP A 26 27.19 -27.77 -22.00
CA ASP A 26 25.82 -27.27 -21.82
C ASP A 26 25.61 -26.68 -20.42
N ILE A 27 26.13 -27.31 -19.37
CA ILE A 27 26.09 -26.77 -18.01
C ILE A 27 26.83 -25.44 -17.92
N ILE A 28 28.01 -25.33 -18.52
CA ILE A 28 28.77 -24.08 -18.55
C ILE A 28 27.98 -22.99 -19.29
N ARG A 29 27.42 -23.31 -20.45
CA ARG A 29 26.60 -22.39 -21.25
C ARG A 29 25.35 -21.94 -20.52
N LEU A 30 24.64 -22.85 -19.85
CA LEU A 30 23.44 -22.55 -19.09
C LEU A 30 23.76 -21.73 -17.84
N ASN A 31 24.85 -22.02 -17.14
CA ASN A 31 25.29 -21.19 -16.01
C ASN A 31 25.70 -19.79 -16.47
N ALA A 32 26.42 -19.65 -17.58
CA ALA A 32 26.74 -18.36 -18.15
C ALA A 32 25.48 -17.57 -18.55
N LYS A 33 24.48 -18.24 -19.13
CA LYS A 33 23.18 -17.63 -19.46
C LYS A 33 22.42 -17.23 -18.20
N LYS A 34 22.42 -18.06 -17.15
CA LYS A 34 21.82 -17.75 -15.85
C LYS A 34 22.47 -16.51 -15.23
N ASP A 35 23.80 -16.46 -15.20
CA ASP A 35 24.53 -15.34 -14.62
C ASP A 35 24.31 -14.04 -15.40
N LEU A 36 24.20 -14.14 -16.73
CA LEU A 36 23.88 -13.01 -17.59
C LEU A 36 22.44 -12.51 -17.33
N LEU A 37 21.47 -13.41 -17.22
CA LEU A 37 20.08 -13.06 -16.86
C LEU A 37 19.98 -12.44 -15.46
N VAL A 38 20.70 -13.00 -14.48
CA VAL A 38 20.75 -12.45 -13.10
C VAL A 38 21.38 -11.05 -13.09
N ARG A 39 22.44 -10.83 -13.87
CA ARG A 39 23.07 -9.49 -14.00
C ARG A 39 22.18 -8.50 -14.74
N MET A 40 21.44 -8.95 -15.76
CA MET A 40 20.48 -8.11 -16.49
C MET A 40 19.22 -7.79 -15.67
N ALA A 41 18.82 -8.66 -14.75
CA ALA A 41 17.69 -8.43 -13.86
C ALA A 41 18.02 -7.47 -12.69
N LYS A 42 19.29 -7.41 -12.26
CA LYS A 42 19.74 -6.64 -11.09
C LYS A 42 19.66 -5.10 -11.13
N PRO A 43 19.56 -4.38 -12.26
CA PRO A 43 19.46 -2.92 -12.22
C PRO A 43 18.08 -2.39 -11.79
N ARG A 44 17.00 -3.16 -12.01
CA ARG A 44 15.62 -2.65 -11.83
C ARG A 44 15.12 -2.69 -10.38
N SER A 45 15.43 -3.73 -9.60
CA SER A 45 14.83 -3.88 -8.26
C SER A 45 15.48 -2.99 -7.19
N LEU A 46 16.77 -2.68 -7.31
CA LEU A 46 17.48 -1.80 -6.37
C LEU A 46 17.05 -0.33 -6.51
N ASP A 47 16.78 0.12 -7.74
CA ASP A 47 16.27 1.48 -7.99
C ASP A 47 14.82 1.62 -7.50
N MET A 48 13.99 0.59 -7.70
CA MET A 48 12.58 0.62 -7.31
C MET A 48 12.38 0.81 -5.80
N LYS A 49 13.23 0.21 -4.95
CA LYS A 49 13.15 0.39 -3.49
C LYS A 49 13.42 1.83 -3.07
N GLY A 50 14.43 2.45 -3.66
CA GLY A 50 14.78 3.85 -3.40
C GLY A 50 13.68 4.81 -3.87
N HIS A 51 13.16 4.56 -5.08
CA HIS A 51 12.04 5.31 -5.64
C HIS A 51 10.76 5.19 -4.78
N ALA A 52 10.41 3.96 -4.38
CA ALA A 52 9.26 3.69 -3.53
C ALA A 52 9.38 4.42 -2.17
N LEU A 53 10.52 4.29 -1.51
CA LEU A 53 10.76 4.97 -0.22
C LEU A 53 10.64 6.50 -0.35
N LYS A 54 11.26 7.07 -1.39
CA LYS A 54 11.20 8.52 -1.64
C LYS A 54 9.77 8.97 -1.90
N THR A 55 9.05 8.28 -2.78
CA THR A 55 7.64 8.56 -3.13
C THR A 55 6.77 8.56 -1.88
N VAL A 56 6.89 7.53 -1.05
CA VAL A 56 6.10 7.40 0.18
C VAL A 56 6.47 8.49 1.19
N HIS A 57 7.76 8.81 1.35
CA HIS A 57 8.19 9.90 2.22
C HIS A 57 7.61 11.25 1.76
N ASP A 58 7.67 11.54 0.46
CA ASP A 58 7.10 12.75 -0.11
C ASP A 58 5.57 12.82 0.04
N TYR A 59 4.87 11.69 -0.09
CA TYR A 59 3.43 11.61 0.20
C TYR A 59 3.13 12.08 1.63
N PHE A 60 3.78 11.48 2.64
CA PHE A 60 3.53 11.89 4.04
C PHE A 60 3.94 13.33 4.33
N ARG A 61 4.99 13.84 3.68
CA ARG A 61 5.40 15.24 3.81
C ARG A 61 4.38 16.20 3.20
N LEU A 62 3.86 15.90 2.01
CA LEU A 62 2.91 16.75 1.31
C LEU A 62 1.51 16.70 1.92
N PHE A 63 1.08 15.54 2.40
CA PHE A 63 -0.27 15.30 2.92
C PHE A 63 -0.32 15.22 4.45
N ALA A 64 0.70 15.72 5.16
CA ALA A 64 0.74 15.74 6.63
C ALA A 64 -0.45 16.47 7.28
N ARG A 65 -1.14 17.34 6.55
CA ARG A 65 -2.37 18.04 6.97
C ARG A 65 -3.53 17.80 5.99
N GLY A 66 -3.44 16.72 5.23
CA GLY A 66 -4.33 16.40 4.12
C GLY A 66 -4.12 17.29 2.89
N ILE A 67 -5.07 17.23 1.96
CA ILE A 67 -5.08 18.05 0.76
C ILE A 67 -5.40 19.53 1.10
N ASN A 68 -4.57 20.45 0.63
CA ASN A 68 -4.76 21.88 0.85
C ASN A 68 -5.90 22.36 -0.05
N LEU A 69 -6.98 22.89 0.54
CA LEU A 69 -8.11 23.46 -0.21
C LEU A 69 -8.10 24.99 -0.25
N SER A 70 -7.23 25.62 0.55
CA SER A 70 -7.23 27.07 0.76
C SER A 70 -6.15 27.78 -0.05
N VAL A 71 -5.03 27.12 -0.34
CA VAL A 71 -3.91 27.69 -1.10
C VAL A 71 -3.82 26.98 -2.45
N PRO A 72 -4.22 27.61 -3.57
CA PRO A 72 -4.26 26.97 -4.88
C PRO A 72 -2.92 26.41 -5.35
N PHE A 73 -1.82 27.09 -5.03
CA PHE A 73 -0.48 26.62 -5.39
C PHE A 73 -0.13 25.28 -4.74
N ASP A 74 -0.33 25.16 -3.43
CA ASP A 74 -0.08 23.91 -2.70
C ASP A 74 -1.05 22.81 -3.12
N HIS A 75 -2.32 23.17 -3.38
CA HIS A 75 -3.32 22.25 -3.93
C HIS A 75 -2.85 21.62 -5.23
N ASN A 76 -2.48 22.45 -6.21
CA ASN A 76 -2.06 21.99 -7.53
C ASN A 76 -0.80 21.13 -7.42
N LYS A 77 0.17 21.53 -6.60
CA LYS A 77 1.38 20.74 -6.34
C LYS A 77 1.06 19.34 -5.78
N GLN A 78 0.10 19.23 -4.86
CA GLN A 78 -0.34 17.94 -4.32
C GLN A 78 -1.04 17.09 -5.39
N ILE A 79 -1.89 17.69 -6.22
CA ILE A 79 -2.59 17.01 -7.32
C ILE A 79 -1.58 16.51 -8.38
N ASP A 80 -0.65 17.36 -8.81
CA ASP A 80 0.39 17.00 -9.78
C ASP A 80 1.29 15.88 -9.26
N PHE A 81 1.63 15.92 -7.97
CA PHE A 81 2.35 14.82 -7.32
C PHE A 81 1.58 13.51 -7.43
N LEU A 82 0.28 13.51 -7.10
CA LEU A 82 -0.56 12.31 -7.20
C LEU A 82 -0.63 11.79 -8.64
N HIS A 83 -0.81 12.64 -9.65
CA HIS A 83 -0.78 12.23 -11.07
C HIS A 83 0.57 11.64 -11.51
N THR A 84 1.66 12.11 -10.90
CA THR A 84 3.01 11.63 -11.20
C THR A 84 3.24 10.23 -10.63
N VAL A 85 2.82 9.99 -9.38
CA VAL A 85 3.22 8.78 -8.63
C VAL A 85 2.13 7.71 -8.55
N MET A 86 0.87 8.04 -8.77
CA MET A 86 -0.24 7.09 -8.76
C MET A 86 -0.60 6.67 -10.18
N ASP A 87 -0.98 5.40 -10.31
CA ASP A 87 -1.60 4.91 -11.52
C ASP A 87 -3.00 5.55 -11.69
N PRO A 88 -3.44 5.92 -12.90
CA PRO A 88 -4.79 6.46 -13.12
C PRO A 88 -5.90 5.55 -12.58
N ASP A 89 -5.70 4.23 -12.64
CA ASP A 89 -6.65 3.21 -12.20
C ASP A 89 -6.30 2.65 -10.81
N VAL A 90 -5.57 3.42 -9.99
CA VAL A 90 -5.15 3.01 -8.63
C VAL A 90 -6.34 2.51 -7.81
N ILE A 91 -6.19 1.33 -7.22
CA ILE A 91 -7.17 0.76 -6.30
C ILE A 91 -6.89 1.30 -4.90
N SER A 92 -7.84 2.05 -4.34
CA SER A 92 -7.71 2.66 -3.02
C SER A 92 -8.69 2.02 -2.05
N LEU A 93 -8.17 1.38 -1.00
CA LEU A 93 -8.97 0.71 0.04
C LEU A 93 -8.92 1.52 1.34
N PHE A 94 -9.98 2.28 1.60
CA PHE A 94 -10.11 3.24 2.71
C PHE A 94 -11.46 3.06 3.43
N TYR A 95 -11.75 1.92 4.06
CA TYR A 95 -13.11 1.53 4.53
C TYR A 95 -14.16 1.39 3.41
N ASP A 96 -14.17 2.29 2.44
CA ASP A 96 -14.80 2.19 1.14
C ASP A 96 -13.74 1.96 0.03
N GLU A 97 -14.15 1.27 -1.03
CA GLU A 97 -13.32 1.13 -2.23
C GLU A 97 -13.59 2.34 -3.12
N SER A 98 -12.60 3.21 -3.28
CA SER A 98 -12.66 4.29 -4.27
C SER A 98 -11.89 3.87 -5.52
N ALA A 99 -12.57 3.85 -6.66
CA ALA A 99 -11.97 3.46 -7.92
C ALA A 99 -11.18 4.62 -8.57
N GLY A 100 -9.91 4.35 -8.86
CA GLY A 100 -9.04 5.24 -9.62
C GLY A 100 -8.57 6.48 -8.86
N LEU A 101 -7.67 7.21 -9.51
CA LEU A 101 -7.01 8.39 -8.94
C LEU A 101 -8.00 9.52 -8.63
N HIS A 102 -9.03 9.67 -9.46
CA HIS A 102 -10.06 10.67 -9.23
C HIS A 102 -10.83 10.41 -7.92
N GLY A 103 -11.24 9.15 -7.70
CA GLY A 103 -11.92 8.74 -6.47
C GLY A 103 -11.07 9.01 -5.24
N LEU A 104 -9.78 8.66 -5.30
CA LEU A 104 -8.82 8.96 -4.23
C LEU A 104 -8.73 10.46 -3.92
N ILE A 105 -8.64 11.31 -4.94
CA ILE A 105 -8.58 12.77 -4.76
C ILE A 105 -9.86 13.28 -4.10
N GLN A 106 -11.04 12.80 -4.53
CA GLN A 106 -12.31 13.20 -3.90
C GLN A 106 -12.37 12.76 -2.44
N LYS A 107 -11.91 11.54 -2.12
CA LYS A 107 -11.83 11.05 -0.75
C LYS A 107 -10.93 11.93 0.12
N LEU A 108 -9.73 12.28 -0.36
CA LEU A 108 -8.82 13.17 0.37
C LEU A 108 -9.43 14.56 0.61
N ARG A 109 -10.19 15.10 -0.36
CA ARG A 109 -10.93 16.36 -0.21
C ARG A 109 -12.04 16.24 0.83
N HIS A 110 -12.75 15.11 0.85
CA HIS A 110 -13.78 14.83 1.85
C HIS A 110 -13.19 14.74 3.25
N ASP A 111 -12.10 13.98 3.43
CA ASP A 111 -11.44 13.77 4.71
C ASP A 111 -10.96 15.09 5.33
N VAL A 112 -10.39 16.02 4.55
CA VAL A 112 -9.96 17.34 5.06
C VAL A 112 -11.13 18.20 5.54
N ARG A 113 -12.28 18.12 4.87
CA ARG A 113 -13.49 18.85 5.29
C ARG A 113 -14.06 18.27 6.57
N LEU A 114 -14.04 16.94 6.68
CA LEU A 114 -14.57 16.24 7.85
C LEU A 114 -13.67 16.44 9.06
N PHE A 115 -12.35 16.32 8.89
CA PHE A 115 -11.34 16.43 9.95
C PHE A 115 -10.49 17.70 9.76
N PRO A 116 -11.04 18.89 10.07
CA PRO A 116 -10.28 20.12 9.97
C PRO A 116 -9.08 20.09 10.91
N ASN A 117 -7.94 20.58 10.43
CA ASN A 117 -6.69 20.64 11.19
C ASN A 117 -6.15 19.28 11.68
N HIS A 118 -6.49 18.18 11.03
CA HIS A 118 -5.84 16.91 11.34
C HIS A 118 -4.34 16.97 11.02
N VAL A 119 -3.58 16.16 11.73
CA VAL A 119 -2.14 16.01 11.54
C VAL A 119 -1.81 14.54 11.38
N LEU A 120 -1.20 14.18 10.26
CA LEU A 120 -0.70 12.86 9.94
C LEU A 120 0.82 12.86 10.04
N LYS A 121 1.38 11.98 10.89
CA LYS A 121 2.82 11.85 11.09
C LYS A 121 3.25 10.41 10.86
N ALA A 122 4.12 10.18 9.88
CA ALA A 122 4.76 8.88 9.74
C ALA A 122 5.70 8.61 10.93
N THR A 123 5.64 7.41 11.48
CA THR A 123 6.47 6.96 12.61
C THR A 123 7.49 5.90 12.19
N SER A 124 7.21 5.14 11.14
CA SER A 124 8.16 4.18 10.58
C SER A 124 7.88 3.91 9.11
N TYR A 125 8.94 3.71 8.33
CA TYR A 125 8.87 3.30 6.92
C TYR A 125 9.53 1.94 6.75
N GLN A 126 8.90 1.05 6.00
CA GLN A 126 9.47 -0.23 5.62
C GLN A 126 9.19 -0.48 4.15
N VAL A 127 10.23 -0.74 3.37
CA VAL A 127 10.07 -1.19 1.98
C VAL A 127 10.41 -2.66 1.91
N VAL A 128 9.44 -3.46 1.49
CA VAL A 128 9.58 -4.89 1.25
C VAL A 128 9.67 -5.11 -0.25
N GLY A 129 10.70 -5.81 -0.68
CA GLY A 129 10.92 -6.17 -2.08
C GLY A 129 12.14 -7.07 -2.23
N ASP A 130 12.14 -7.88 -3.28
CA ASP A 130 13.01 -9.01 -3.64
C ASP A 130 12.47 -10.40 -3.23
N GLY A 131 11.68 -10.99 -4.14
CA GLY A 131 11.34 -12.43 -4.20
C GLY A 131 10.04 -12.71 -4.96
N ALA A 132 10.09 -13.59 -5.97
CA ALA A 132 9.06 -14.27 -6.79
C ALA A 132 7.78 -13.54 -7.28
N ALA A 133 7.28 -12.54 -6.55
CA ALA A 133 6.23 -11.63 -6.97
C ALA A 133 6.91 -10.27 -7.25
N ASP A 134 6.93 -9.86 -8.52
CA ASP A 134 7.66 -8.69 -9.02
C ASP A 134 7.14 -7.31 -8.52
N CYS A 135 6.45 -7.24 -7.37
CA CYS A 135 5.91 -5.99 -6.82
C CYS A 135 6.75 -5.44 -5.66
N CYS A 136 7.06 -4.14 -5.71
CA CYS A 136 7.67 -3.43 -4.59
C CYS A 136 6.55 -2.91 -3.67
N ILE A 137 6.65 -3.20 -2.37
CA ILE A 137 5.64 -2.80 -1.39
C ILE A 137 6.27 -1.89 -0.36
N ALA A 138 5.72 -0.70 -0.16
CA ALA A 138 6.11 0.18 0.93
C ALA A 138 5.01 0.23 1.99
N LYS A 139 5.38 -0.07 3.24
CA LYS A 139 4.53 0.00 4.42
C LYS A 139 4.94 1.18 5.29
N VAL A 140 3.96 1.90 5.80
CA VAL A 140 4.18 3.02 6.73
C VAL A 140 3.25 2.87 7.91
N ALA A 141 3.82 2.93 9.11
CA ALA A 141 3.04 3.19 10.31
C ALA A 141 3.04 4.70 10.55
N SER A 142 1.90 5.22 10.96
CA SER A 142 1.70 6.65 11.18
C SER A 142 0.74 6.89 12.34
N LEU A 143 0.77 8.11 12.86
CA LEU A 143 -0.18 8.61 13.85
C LEU A 143 -1.00 9.72 13.21
N LEU A 144 -2.32 9.53 13.23
CA LEU A 144 -3.30 10.54 12.87
C LEU A 144 -3.84 11.19 14.14
N GLU A 145 -3.81 12.51 14.18
CA GLU A 145 -4.30 13.32 15.29
C GLU A 145 -5.34 14.31 14.78
N TYR A 146 -6.49 14.40 15.45
CA TYR A 146 -7.50 15.43 15.17
C TYR A 146 -8.38 15.70 16.39
N VAL A 147 -9.00 16.87 16.41
CA VAL A 147 -9.97 17.25 17.45
C VAL A 147 -11.37 16.81 17.02
N LEU A 148 -12.09 16.20 17.94
CA LEU A 148 -13.50 15.85 17.79
C LEU A 148 -14.34 17.13 17.83
N THR A 149 -14.63 17.71 16.67
CA THR A 149 -15.59 18.82 16.56
C THR A 149 -17.03 18.30 16.59
N ASP A 150 -18.01 19.19 16.76
CA ASP A 150 -19.43 18.81 16.66
C ASP A 150 -19.73 18.11 15.33
N THR A 151 -19.20 18.63 14.20
CA THR A 151 -19.33 18.01 12.88
C THR A 151 -18.75 16.59 12.85
N VAL A 152 -17.51 16.41 13.32
CA VAL A 152 -16.87 15.08 13.36
C VAL A 152 -17.68 14.11 14.19
N VAL A 153 -18.10 14.53 15.38
CA VAL A 153 -18.83 13.69 16.32
C VAL A 153 -20.19 13.29 15.75
N ARG A 154 -20.92 14.23 15.16
CA ARG A 154 -22.20 13.96 14.48
C ARG A 154 -22.03 13.05 13.28
N SER A 155 -20.92 13.16 12.53
CA SER A 155 -20.66 12.31 11.37
C SER A 155 -20.24 10.89 11.74
N LEU A 156 -19.36 10.72 12.73
CA LEU A 156 -18.81 9.41 13.11
C LEU A 156 -19.70 8.62 14.07
N PHE A 157 -20.40 9.30 14.98
CA PHE A 157 -21.12 8.64 16.08
C PHE A 157 -22.64 8.78 15.94
N GLN A 158 -23.16 8.69 14.71
CA GLN A 158 -24.58 8.86 14.37
C GLN A 158 -25.55 7.95 15.14
N HIS A 159 -25.04 6.85 15.70
CA HIS A 159 -25.79 5.89 16.51
C HIS A 159 -25.83 6.23 18.01
N VAL A 160 -24.93 7.06 18.50
CA VAL A 160 -24.84 7.43 19.94
C VAL A 160 -25.87 8.53 20.22
N PRO A 161 -26.60 8.56 21.35
CA PRO A 161 -27.50 9.67 21.65
C PRO A 161 -26.79 11.04 21.71
N ASP A 162 -27.44 12.12 21.28
CA ASP A 162 -26.84 13.47 21.23
C ASP A 162 -26.33 13.95 22.60
N THR A 163 -27.03 13.64 23.69
CA THR A 163 -26.60 13.98 25.07
C THR A 163 -25.23 13.42 25.40
N ASP A 164 -24.93 12.23 24.90
CA ASP A 164 -23.73 11.48 25.25
C ASP A 164 -22.56 11.88 24.34
N ARG A 165 -22.88 12.26 23.09
CA ARG A 165 -21.92 12.80 22.12
C ARG A 165 -21.27 14.10 22.59
N LEU A 166 -21.99 14.93 23.35
CA LEU A 166 -21.47 16.22 23.84
C LEU A 166 -20.16 16.06 24.62
N HIS A 167 -19.98 14.97 25.35
CA HIS A 167 -18.77 14.67 26.11
C HIS A 167 -17.54 14.29 25.25
N LEU A 168 -17.73 14.10 23.94
CA LEU A 168 -16.66 13.83 22.98
C LEU A 168 -16.12 15.11 22.36
N ILE A 169 -16.96 16.15 22.26
CA ILE A 169 -16.60 17.40 21.58
C ILE A 169 -15.42 18.07 22.30
N GLY A 170 -14.44 18.51 21.52
CA GLY A 170 -13.22 19.17 21.99
C GLY A 170 -12.11 18.21 22.42
N LYS A 171 -12.36 16.90 22.51
CA LYS A 171 -11.30 15.93 22.82
C LYS A 171 -10.40 15.70 21.60
N THR A 172 -9.11 15.52 21.86
CA THR A 172 -8.14 15.09 20.85
C THR A 172 -8.17 13.58 20.70
N MET A 173 -8.34 13.11 19.48
CA MET A 173 -8.22 11.70 19.11
C MET A 173 -6.84 11.44 18.53
N HIS A 174 -6.21 10.36 18.99
CA HIS A 174 -4.95 9.86 18.45
C HIS A 174 -5.18 8.44 17.94
N MET A 175 -4.98 8.24 16.65
CA MET A 175 -5.24 6.97 15.98
C MET A 175 -3.99 6.48 15.26
N SER A 176 -3.67 5.20 15.43
CA SER A 176 -2.61 4.58 14.64
C SER A 176 -3.16 4.26 13.26
N VAL A 177 -2.47 4.70 12.22
CA VAL A 177 -2.86 4.51 10.83
C VAL A 177 -1.72 3.83 10.08
N PHE A 178 -2.04 2.80 9.32
CA PHE A 178 -1.10 2.00 8.56
C PHE A 178 -1.41 2.14 7.09
N TYR A 179 -0.40 2.50 6.31
CA TYR A 179 -0.50 2.60 4.86
C TYR A 179 0.33 1.50 4.21
N THR A 180 -0.22 0.88 3.16
CA THR A 180 0.51 -0.04 2.28
C THR A 180 0.38 0.44 0.84
N PHE A 181 1.51 0.78 0.23
CA PHE A 181 1.64 1.21 -1.15
C PHE A 181 2.20 0.04 -1.96
N TYR A 182 1.48 -0.37 -3.00
CA TYR A 182 1.91 -1.39 -3.94
C TYR A 182 2.34 -0.69 -5.22
N PHE A 183 3.61 -0.86 -5.60
CA PHE A 183 4.17 -0.29 -6.81
C PHE A 183 4.15 -1.31 -7.94
N GLY A 184 3.67 -0.89 -9.11
CA GLY A 184 3.73 -1.65 -10.35
C GLY A 184 5.06 -1.49 -11.08
N ASP A 185 5.19 -2.15 -12.23
CA ASP A 185 6.43 -2.21 -13.02
C ASP A 185 6.88 -0.83 -13.55
N ASN A 186 5.95 0.11 -13.70
CA ASN A 186 6.21 1.48 -14.12
C ASN A 186 6.68 2.39 -12.97
N GLY A 187 6.83 1.86 -11.75
CA GLY A 187 7.18 2.62 -10.56
C GLY A 187 6.06 3.51 -10.03
N LYS A 188 4.83 3.37 -10.53
CA LYS A 188 3.65 4.03 -9.98
C LYS A 188 2.95 3.13 -8.97
N VAL A 189 2.24 3.76 -8.05
CA VAL A 189 1.39 3.08 -7.06
C VAL A 189 0.12 2.61 -7.76
N THR A 190 -0.07 1.29 -7.83
CA THR A 190 -1.24 0.65 -8.44
C THR A 190 -2.30 0.30 -7.39
N ARG A 191 -1.91 0.18 -6.12
CA ARG A 191 -2.83 -0.01 -4.99
C ARG A 191 -2.35 0.74 -3.76
N LEU A 192 -3.30 1.36 -3.06
CA LEU A 192 -3.09 2.06 -1.81
C LEU A 192 -4.09 1.53 -0.77
N GLU A 193 -3.58 0.93 0.29
CA GLU A 193 -4.38 0.48 1.43
C GLU A 193 -4.13 1.38 2.62
N ARG A 194 -5.21 1.76 3.32
CA ARG A 194 -5.16 2.45 4.60
C ARG A 194 -5.97 1.65 5.61
N PHE A 195 -5.35 1.36 6.74
CA PHE A 195 -6.00 0.71 7.89
C PHE A 195 -5.82 1.59 9.12
N GLU A 196 -6.87 1.75 9.92
CA GLU A 196 -6.82 2.56 11.14
C GLU A 196 -7.25 1.73 12.35
N ASP A 197 -6.51 1.87 13.44
CA ASP A 197 -6.86 1.24 14.71
C ASP A 197 -7.89 2.10 15.46
N VAL A 198 -9.13 2.02 14.98
CA VAL A 198 -10.28 2.76 15.52
C VAL A 198 -10.56 2.37 16.96
N VAL A 199 -10.35 1.11 17.31
CA VAL A 199 -10.58 0.58 18.67
C VAL A 199 -9.71 1.31 19.68
N MET A 200 -8.40 1.37 19.41
CA MET A 200 -7.47 2.07 20.30
C MET A 200 -7.63 3.58 20.24
N GLY A 201 -8.06 4.14 19.10
CA GLY A 201 -8.43 5.55 18.99
C GLY A 201 -9.59 5.91 19.92
N TYR A 202 -10.69 5.16 19.85
CA TYR A 202 -11.90 5.42 20.64
C TYR A 202 -11.70 5.14 22.12
N ARG A 203 -10.91 4.12 22.46
CA ARG A 203 -10.60 3.80 23.86
C ARG A 203 -9.97 4.96 24.61
N ARG A 204 -9.22 5.83 23.93
CA ARG A 204 -8.54 6.99 24.54
C ARG A 204 -9.49 8.14 24.88
N VAL A 205 -10.59 8.28 24.15
CA VAL A 205 -11.57 9.36 24.35
C VAL A 205 -12.77 8.91 25.20
N ALA A 206 -13.06 7.61 25.21
CA ALA A 206 -14.09 6.99 26.03
C ALA A 206 -13.63 6.81 27.49
N PRO A 207 -14.48 7.13 28.48
CA PRO A 207 -14.13 7.02 29.89
C PRO A 207 -14.03 5.56 30.38
N SER A 208 -14.67 4.61 29.68
CA SER A 208 -14.70 3.20 30.07
C SER A 208 -14.67 2.26 28.86
N LEU A 209 -14.45 0.97 29.11
CA LEU A 209 -14.52 -0.06 28.06
C LEU A 209 -15.94 -0.19 27.50
N HIS A 210 -16.96 -0.12 28.35
CA HIS A 210 -18.36 -0.16 27.93
C HIS A 210 -18.69 0.99 26.96
N GLU A 211 -18.24 2.20 27.29
CA GLU A 211 -18.39 3.36 26.40
C GLU A 211 -17.63 3.17 25.09
N THR A 212 -16.41 2.60 25.15
CA THR A 212 -15.63 2.29 23.93
C THR A 212 -16.41 1.34 23.02
N SER A 213 -16.97 0.26 23.57
CA SER A 213 -17.79 -0.70 22.82
C SER A 213 -19.03 -0.04 22.21
N ARG A 214 -19.65 0.90 22.94
CA ARG A 214 -20.80 1.67 22.46
C ARG A 214 -20.43 2.57 21.28
N LEU A 215 -19.28 3.25 21.34
CA LEU A 215 -18.76 4.05 20.22
C LEU A 215 -18.48 3.18 18.98
N LEU A 216 -17.99 1.95 19.17
CA LEU A 216 -17.66 1.02 18.08
C LEU A 216 -18.88 0.33 17.45
N TYR A 217 -20.04 0.31 18.12
CA TYR A 217 -21.17 -0.56 17.76
C TYR A 217 -21.77 -0.29 16.36
N TYR A 218 -21.50 0.85 15.74
CA TYR A 218 -21.95 1.15 14.36
C TYR A 218 -20.96 0.70 13.28
N GLU A 219 -19.65 0.75 13.55
CA GLU A 219 -18.61 0.27 12.63
C GLU A 219 -18.76 -1.25 12.35
N ALA A 220 -19.30 -2.01 13.30
CA ALA A 220 -19.55 -3.44 13.15
C ALA A 220 -20.86 -3.79 12.40
N VAL A 221 -21.77 -2.83 12.19
CA VAL A 221 -23.15 -3.07 11.73
C VAL A 221 -23.46 -2.46 10.36
N ARG A 222 -22.50 -1.77 9.72
CA ARG A 222 -22.71 -1.21 8.37
C ARG A 222 -22.71 -2.34 7.33
N PRO A 223 -23.84 -2.65 6.65
CA PRO A 223 -23.77 -3.45 5.43
C PRO A 223 -23.03 -2.66 4.34
N PRO A 224 -22.39 -3.32 3.35
CA PRO A 224 -21.79 -2.64 2.21
C PRO A 224 -22.86 -1.79 1.51
N SER A 225 -22.59 -0.50 1.36
CA SER A 225 -23.47 0.41 0.62
C SER A 225 -23.66 -0.14 -0.80
N PRO A 226 -24.90 -0.28 -1.30
CA PRO A 226 -25.13 -0.62 -2.70
C PRO A 226 -24.56 0.50 -3.59
N PRO A 227 -24.09 0.17 -4.82
CA PRO A 227 -23.58 1.18 -5.74
C PRO A 227 -24.68 2.22 -6.02
N GLU A 228 -24.35 3.49 -5.83
CA GLU A 228 -25.20 4.60 -6.24
C GLU A 228 -25.51 4.42 -7.73
N ARG A 229 -26.80 4.25 -8.05
CA ARG A 229 -27.23 4.28 -9.44
C ARG A 229 -26.95 5.68 -9.98
N PRO A 230 -26.42 5.82 -11.20
CA PRO A 230 -26.35 7.12 -11.83
C PRO A 230 -27.76 7.67 -11.95
N ASP A 231 -27.97 8.89 -11.43
CA ASP A 231 -29.20 9.65 -11.65
C ASP A 231 -29.33 9.91 -13.16
N ASP A 232 -30.30 9.26 -13.79
CA ASP A 232 -30.80 9.64 -15.11
C ASP A 232 -31.52 11.00 -14.97
N THR A 233 -30.82 12.09 -15.29
CA THR A 233 -31.41 13.34 -15.79
C THR A 233 -30.48 14.02 -16.78
#